data_AF-A0AAW7YX65-F1
#
_entry.id   AF-A0AAW7YX65-F1
#
_cell.length_a   1.000
_cell.length_b   1.000
_cell.length_c   1.000
_cell.angle_alpha   90.00
_cell.angle_beta   90.00
_cell.angle_gamma   90.00
#
_symmetry.space_group_name_H-M   'P 1'
#
loop_
_entity.id
_entity.type
_entity.pdbx_description
1 polymer ?
#
loop_
_entity_poly.entity_id
_entity_poly.type
_entity_poly.pdbx_seq_one_letter_code
_entity_poly.pdbx_strand_id
1 'polypeptide(L)'
;FAPSVTFDENTVNADPQLLDNDVTLVDAEGNFDGGSLTVSNLLSEETVSVRNQGTGAGEIGLSGANVTYGGATIGTLAGGMGAALVITFNATATTTSIEVLIENLTYTNSNDAPLAPQDLVLNLTDAAGDDLGALQGTPIYSELTGAANVFD
;
A
#
# COMPACT_ATOMS: atom_id res chain seq x y z
N PHE A 1 -10.78 3.32 4.08
CA PHE A 1 -10.37 2.25 3.16
C PHE A 1 -11.57 1.85 2.32
N ALA A 2 -11.48 1.94 1.00
CA ALA A 2 -12.48 1.37 0.12
C ALA A 2 -12.48 -0.17 0.29
N PRO A 3 -13.66 -0.80 0.45
CA PRO A 3 -13.74 -2.25 0.65
C PRO A 3 -13.34 -3.03 -0.60
N SER A 4 -13.19 -2.35 -1.75
CA SER A 4 -12.62 -2.91 -2.96
C SER A 4 -12.13 -1.82 -3.92
N VAL A 5 -11.05 -2.08 -4.65
CA VAL A 5 -10.55 -1.24 -5.76
C VAL A 5 -10.46 -2.07 -7.02
N THR A 6 -10.77 -1.50 -8.20
CA THR A 6 -10.64 -2.24 -9.47
C THR A 6 -9.54 -1.66 -10.32
N PHE A 7 -8.67 -2.54 -10.80
CA PHE A 7 -7.65 -2.20 -11.77
C PHE A 7 -7.84 -2.99 -13.05
N ASP A 8 -7.59 -2.32 -14.18
CA ASP A 8 -7.36 -2.99 -15.45
C ASP A 8 -5.95 -3.61 -15.41
N GLU A 9 -5.83 -4.86 -15.85
CA GLU A 9 -4.58 -5.63 -15.89
C GLU A 9 -3.44 -4.84 -16.55
N ASN A 10 -3.66 -4.34 -17.78
CA ASN A 10 -2.68 -3.54 -18.51
C ASN A 10 -2.20 -2.31 -17.74
N THR A 11 -3.06 -1.72 -16.90
CA THR A 11 -2.73 -0.53 -16.13
C THR A 11 -1.77 -0.87 -14.99
N VAL A 12 -1.98 -1.99 -14.29
CA VAL A 12 -1.08 -2.44 -13.21
C VAL A 12 0.17 -3.17 -13.72
N ASN A 13 0.16 -3.65 -14.97
CA ASN A 13 1.36 -4.13 -15.65
C ASN A 13 2.28 -3.00 -16.10
N ALA A 14 1.70 -1.90 -16.59
CA ALA A 14 2.47 -0.78 -17.14
C ALA A 14 3.09 0.10 -16.05
N ASP A 15 2.31 0.47 -15.03
CA ASP A 15 2.70 1.45 -14.02
C ASP A 15 2.09 1.15 -12.64
N PRO A 16 2.76 1.53 -11.53
CA PRO A 16 2.19 1.43 -10.19
C PRO A 16 0.91 2.24 -9.99
N GLN A 17 -0.11 1.60 -9.44
CA GLN A 17 -1.42 2.20 -9.15
C GLN A 17 -1.64 2.37 -7.66
N LEU A 18 -2.28 3.47 -7.24
CA LEU A 18 -2.64 3.67 -5.83
C LEU A 18 -3.71 2.67 -5.40
N LEU A 19 -3.50 2.02 -4.24
CA LEU A 19 -4.46 1.07 -3.68
C LEU A 19 -5.72 1.76 -3.15
N ASP A 20 -5.53 2.87 -2.46
CA ASP A 20 -6.60 3.73 -1.96
C ASP A 20 -6.05 5.14 -1.87
N ASN A 21 -6.83 6.15 -2.24
CA ASN A 21 -6.44 7.55 -2.19
C ASN A 21 -7.33 8.39 -1.28
N ASP A 22 -8.27 7.76 -0.57
CA ASP A 22 -9.20 8.41 0.36
C ASP A 22 -9.30 7.57 1.63
N VAL A 23 -8.35 7.80 2.53
CA VAL A 23 -8.25 7.09 3.81
C VAL A 23 -8.53 8.06 4.94
N THR A 24 -9.34 7.62 5.90
CA THR A 24 -9.46 8.32 7.18
C THR A 24 -8.97 7.39 8.27
N LEU A 25 -7.92 7.81 8.98
CA LEU A 25 -7.36 7.10 10.13
C LEU A 25 -7.65 7.90 11.40
N VAL A 26 -8.24 7.23 12.38
CA VAL A 26 -8.46 7.80 13.71
C VAL A 26 -7.75 6.92 14.74
N ASP A 27 -6.76 7.50 15.39
CA ASP A 27 -6.03 6.91 16.52
C ASP A 27 -5.96 7.98 17.61
N ALA A 28 -6.47 7.68 18.80
CA ALA A 28 -6.64 8.68 19.85
C ALA A 28 -5.31 9.04 20.52
N GLU A 29 -4.38 8.09 20.54
CA GLU A 29 -3.07 8.20 21.17
C GLU A 29 -2.07 8.94 20.26
N GLY A 30 -2.19 8.77 18.94
CA GLY A 30 -1.35 9.37 17.92
C GLY A 30 0.10 8.90 17.94
N ASN A 31 0.38 7.74 18.55
CA ASN A 31 1.72 7.20 18.74
C ASN A 31 1.86 5.81 18.11
N PHE A 32 2.74 5.71 17.11
CA PHE A 32 3.00 4.47 16.38
C PHE A 32 4.40 3.91 16.61
N ASP A 33 5.16 4.38 17.61
CA ASP A 33 6.55 3.92 17.84
C ASP A 33 6.64 2.41 18.09
N GLY A 34 7.24 1.66 17.17
CA GLY A 34 7.30 0.19 17.26
C GLY A 34 6.05 -0.53 16.70
N GLY A 35 5.04 0.21 16.24
CA GLY A 35 3.92 -0.32 15.47
C GLY A 35 4.29 -0.67 14.03
N SER A 36 3.32 -1.19 13.26
CA SER A 36 3.56 -1.60 11.88
C SER A 36 2.34 -1.51 10.97
N LEU A 37 2.59 -1.20 9.69
CA LEU A 37 1.64 -1.37 8.59
C LEU A 37 2.07 -2.57 7.76
N THR A 38 1.15 -3.51 7.54
CA THR A 38 1.39 -4.72 6.74
C THR A 38 0.40 -4.81 5.60
N VAL A 39 0.88 -5.14 4.39
CA VAL A 39 0.06 -5.60 3.28
C VAL A 39 0.47 -7.03 2.94
N SER A 40 -0.47 -7.96 3.03
CA SER A 40 -0.21 -9.39 2.90
C SER A 40 -1.07 -10.04 1.81
N ASN A 41 -0.84 -11.34 1.60
CA ASN A 41 -1.46 -12.15 0.55
C ASN A 41 -1.04 -11.77 -0.87
N LEU A 42 0.21 -11.28 -1.05
CA LEU A 42 0.77 -11.06 -2.38
C LEU A 42 1.19 -12.38 -3.04
N LEU A 43 1.02 -12.46 -4.36
CA LEU A 43 1.61 -13.49 -5.22
C LEU A 43 2.99 -13.07 -5.73
N SER A 44 3.76 -14.03 -6.26
CA SER A 44 5.13 -13.81 -6.75
C SER A 44 5.28 -12.69 -7.78
N GLU A 45 4.27 -12.48 -8.60
CA GLU A 45 4.21 -11.50 -9.69
C GLU A 45 3.71 -10.12 -9.23
N GLU A 46 3.26 -10.02 -7.99
CA GLU A 46 2.68 -8.81 -7.44
C GLU A 46 3.71 -8.03 -6.64
N THR A 47 3.68 -6.71 -6.78
CA THR A 47 4.49 -5.82 -5.95
C THR A 47 3.64 -4.74 -5.33
N VAL A 48 3.66 -4.68 -3.99
CA VAL A 48 3.17 -3.52 -3.22
C VAL A 48 4.37 -2.73 -2.71
N SER A 49 4.32 -1.41 -2.86
CA SER A 49 5.39 -0.49 -2.46
C SER A 49 4.83 0.88 -2.06
N VAL A 50 5.71 1.85 -1.83
CA VAL A 50 5.36 3.23 -1.48
C VAL A 50 5.70 4.15 -2.66
N ARG A 51 4.72 4.96 -3.07
CA ARG A 51 4.91 6.06 -4.02
C ARG A 51 5.81 7.12 -3.40
N ASN A 52 6.95 7.37 -4.05
CA ASN A 52 7.86 8.46 -3.68
C ASN A 52 7.40 9.78 -4.33
N GLN A 53 6.80 10.68 -3.56
CA GLN A 53 6.39 12.02 -3.98
C GLN A 53 7.53 13.05 -3.79
N GLY A 54 8.35 12.88 -2.76
CA GLY A 54 9.43 13.80 -2.43
C GLY A 54 9.68 13.90 -0.93
N THR A 55 10.27 15.03 -0.51
CA THR A 55 10.56 15.33 0.91
C THR A 55 9.96 16.67 1.35
N GLY A 56 9.11 17.27 0.52
CA GLY A 56 8.37 18.49 0.83
C GLY A 56 7.31 18.27 1.90
N ALA A 57 6.80 19.37 2.47
CA ALA A 57 5.77 19.29 3.49
C ALA A 57 4.51 18.59 2.96
N GLY A 58 4.04 17.58 3.70
CA GLY A 58 2.88 16.77 3.31
C GLY A 58 3.19 15.63 2.32
N GLU A 59 4.43 15.51 1.83
CA GLU A 59 4.81 14.49 0.86
C GLU A 59 5.33 13.23 1.55
N ILE A 60 4.98 12.06 0.99
CA ILE A 60 5.61 10.79 1.32
C ILE A 60 6.83 10.56 0.43
N GLY A 61 7.93 10.15 1.05
CA GLY A 61 9.16 9.82 0.35
C GLY A 61 9.65 8.41 0.65
N LEU A 62 10.30 7.77 -0.32
CA LEU A 62 10.98 6.49 -0.15
C LEU A 62 12.44 6.61 -0.62
N SER A 63 13.39 6.33 0.27
CA SER A 63 14.83 6.34 -0.04
C SER A 63 15.49 5.09 0.53
N GLY A 64 15.83 4.14 -0.34
CA GLY A 64 16.21 2.79 0.09
C GLY A 64 15.01 2.14 0.79
N ALA A 65 15.16 1.75 2.05
CA ALA A 65 14.07 1.25 2.89
C ALA A 65 13.41 2.34 3.74
N ASN A 66 13.96 3.55 3.80
CA ASN A 66 13.44 4.60 4.68
C ASN A 66 12.19 5.23 4.07
N VAL A 67 11.09 5.18 4.81
CA VAL A 67 9.84 5.87 4.50
C VAL A 67 9.81 7.19 5.26
N THR A 68 9.52 8.29 4.56
CA THR A 68 9.55 9.64 5.12
C THR A 68 8.24 10.37 4.89
N TYR A 69 7.91 11.32 5.77
CA TYR A 69 6.82 12.29 5.62
C TYR A 69 7.36 13.69 5.92
N GLY A 70 7.20 14.64 4.99
CA GLY A 70 7.77 15.98 5.20
C GLY A 70 9.29 16.01 5.36
N GLY A 71 9.99 14.98 4.84
CA GLY A 71 11.43 14.79 5.00
C GLY A 71 11.88 14.14 6.32
N ALA A 72 10.97 13.86 7.26
CA ALA A 72 11.27 13.10 8.47
C ALA A 72 11.01 11.61 8.26
N THR A 73 11.96 10.74 8.64
CA THR A 73 11.79 9.27 8.53
C THR A 73 10.76 8.79 9.54
N ILE A 74 9.62 8.27 9.07
CA ILE A 74 8.53 7.74 9.91
C ILE A 74 8.58 6.22 10.09
N GLY A 75 9.31 5.51 9.22
CA GLY A 75 9.42 4.05 9.31
C GLY A 75 10.40 3.43 8.33
N THR A 76 10.53 2.11 8.40
CA THR A 76 11.39 1.30 7.54
C THR A 76 10.56 0.23 6.83
N LEU A 77 10.63 0.19 5.51
CA LEU A 77 9.97 -0.78 4.65
C LEU A 77 10.80 -2.06 4.48
N ALA A 78 10.11 -3.20 4.50
CA ALA A 78 10.61 -4.51 4.10
C ALA A 78 9.56 -5.25 3.25
N GLY A 79 10.00 -6.17 2.38
CA GLY A 79 9.12 -7.01 1.58
C GLY A 79 8.48 -6.31 0.38
N GLY A 80 7.23 -6.65 0.07
CA GLY A 80 6.44 -6.05 -1.00
C GLY A 80 6.52 -6.73 -2.37
N MET A 81 7.66 -7.31 -2.77
CA MET A 81 7.82 -8.03 -4.04
C MET A 81 7.45 -9.51 -3.89
N GLY A 82 6.16 -9.82 -3.98
CA GLY A 82 5.58 -11.16 -3.74
C GLY A 82 5.72 -11.71 -2.33
N ALA A 83 6.29 -10.91 -1.42
CA ALA A 83 6.27 -11.11 0.01
C ALA A 83 5.43 -10.00 0.64
N ALA A 84 4.90 -10.25 1.84
CA ALA A 84 4.18 -9.21 2.58
C ALA A 84 5.04 -7.94 2.71
N LEU A 85 4.46 -6.79 2.35
CA LEU A 85 5.05 -5.50 2.66
C LEU A 85 4.84 -5.23 4.15
N VAL A 86 5.91 -4.85 4.86
CA VAL A 86 5.87 -4.45 6.26
C VAL A 86 6.60 -3.13 6.41
N ILE A 87 5.95 -2.12 6.98
CA ILE A 87 6.58 -0.86 7.37
C ILE A 87 6.56 -0.79 8.89
N THR A 88 7.74 -0.87 9.50
CA THR A 88 7.90 -0.69 10.95
C THR A 88 8.07 0.79 11.27
N PHE A 89 7.21 1.31 12.13
CA PHE A 89 7.18 2.73 12.48
C PHE A 89 8.13 3.07 13.61
N ASN A 90 8.54 4.33 13.66
CA ASN A 90 9.33 4.90 14.75
C ASN A 90 8.55 6.04 15.44
N ALA A 91 9.14 6.60 16.50
CA ALA A 91 8.55 7.67 17.30
C ALA A 91 8.15 8.97 16.57
N THR A 92 8.52 9.15 15.29
CA THR A 92 8.09 10.32 14.50
C THR A 92 6.83 10.07 13.69
N ALA A 93 6.38 8.81 13.60
CA ALA A 93 5.13 8.46 12.96
C ALA A 93 3.93 9.01 13.76
N THR A 94 3.09 9.77 13.05
CA THR A 94 1.85 10.38 13.55
C THR A 94 0.66 9.88 12.74
N THR A 95 -0.55 10.02 13.26
CA THR A 95 -1.79 9.63 12.57
C THR A 95 -1.87 10.19 11.15
N THR A 96 -1.59 11.49 10.98
CA THR A 96 -1.58 12.14 9.66
C THR A 96 -0.52 11.54 8.73
N SER A 97 0.69 11.28 9.22
CA SER A 97 1.73 10.69 8.36
C SER A 97 1.41 9.26 7.93
N ILE A 98 0.69 8.49 8.77
CA ILE A 98 0.26 7.13 8.44
C ILE A 98 -0.92 7.15 7.48
N GLU A 99 -1.87 8.06 7.65
CA GLU A 99 -2.97 8.27 6.70
C GLU A 99 -2.41 8.55 5.29
N VAL A 100 -1.54 9.56 5.16
CA VAL A 100 -0.92 9.90 3.87
C VAL A 100 -0.04 8.76 3.35
N LEU A 101 0.62 7.98 4.21
CA LEU A 101 1.37 6.80 3.80
C LEU A 101 0.48 5.73 3.17
N ILE A 102 -0.67 5.41 3.79
CA ILE A 102 -1.63 4.42 3.25
C ILE A 102 -2.13 4.92 1.89
N GLU A 103 -2.42 6.21 1.76
CA GLU A 103 -2.81 6.85 0.50
C GLU A 103 -1.73 6.84 -0.59
N ASN A 104 -0.49 6.49 -0.23
CA ASN A 104 0.64 6.38 -1.13
C ASN A 104 1.12 4.93 -1.31
N LEU A 105 0.36 3.93 -0.84
CA LEU A 105 0.64 2.55 -1.19
C LEU A 105 0.29 2.30 -2.65
N THR A 106 1.23 1.71 -3.38
CA THR A 106 1.08 1.36 -4.79
C THR A 106 1.07 -0.13 -4.99
N TYR A 107 0.33 -0.59 -5.97
CA TYR A 107 0.29 -1.96 -6.45
C TYR A 107 0.70 -2.04 -7.93
N THR A 108 1.45 -3.08 -8.26
CA THR A 108 1.77 -3.51 -9.63
C THR A 108 1.64 -5.02 -9.70
N ASN A 109 1.37 -5.51 -10.89
CA ASN A 109 1.37 -6.93 -11.19
C ASN A 109 2.10 -7.13 -12.51
N SER A 110 3.08 -8.00 -12.61
CA SER A 110 3.80 -8.26 -13.87
C SER A 110 3.26 -9.47 -14.63
N ASN A 111 2.16 -10.07 -14.20
CA ASN A 111 1.52 -11.19 -14.87
C ASN A 111 0.64 -10.69 -16.02
N ASP A 112 0.79 -11.29 -17.20
CA ASP A 112 0.00 -11.03 -18.41
C ASP A 112 -1.16 -12.04 -18.57
N ALA A 113 -1.34 -12.94 -17.60
CA ALA A 113 -2.41 -13.93 -17.62
C ALA A 113 -3.59 -13.45 -16.76
N PRO A 114 -4.84 -13.61 -17.24
CA PRO A 114 -6.01 -13.21 -16.48
C PRO A 114 -6.02 -13.89 -15.11
N LEU A 115 -5.90 -13.07 -14.07
CA LEU A 115 -5.91 -13.51 -12.69
C LEU A 115 -7.34 -13.51 -12.16
N ALA A 116 -7.65 -14.53 -11.38
CA ALA A 116 -8.85 -14.49 -10.56
C ALA A 116 -8.75 -13.30 -9.57
N PRO A 117 -9.85 -12.60 -9.26
CA PRO A 117 -9.88 -11.61 -8.19
C PRO A 117 -9.26 -12.17 -6.89
N GLN A 118 -8.43 -11.37 -6.25
CA GLN A 118 -7.71 -11.74 -5.02
C GLN A 118 -7.81 -10.61 -4.00
N ASP A 119 -8.00 -10.97 -2.74
CA ASP A 119 -7.96 -10.03 -1.62
C ASP A 119 -6.51 -9.77 -1.20
N LEU A 120 -6.13 -8.48 -1.12
CA LEU A 120 -4.97 -8.05 -0.34
C LEU A 120 -5.44 -7.66 1.05
N VAL A 121 -4.68 -8.03 2.08
CA VAL A 121 -5.05 -7.71 3.46
C VAL A 121 -4.11 -6.65 3.99
N LEU A 122 -4.68 -5.47 4.30
CA LEU A 122 -3.99 -4.36 4.95
C LEU A 122 -4.28 -4.39 6.45
N ASN A 123 -3.22 -4.33 7.26
CA ASN A 123 -3.30 -4.36 8.72
C ASN A 123 -2.42 -3.28 9.33
N LEU A 124 -2.93 -2.56 10.33
CA LEU A 124 -2.21 -1.51 11.04
C LEU A 124 -2.21 -1.81 12.55
N THR A 125 -1.03 -2.10 13.09
CA THR A 125 -0.84 -2.37 14.53
C THR A 125 -0.13 -1.20 15.20
N ASP A 126 -0.57 -0.86 16.40
CA ASP A 126 0.13 0.09 17.25
C ASP A 126 1.32 -0.58 17.98
N ALA A 127 1.96 0.19 18.87
CA ALA A 127 3.08 -0.27 19.70
C ALA A 127 2.70 -1.31 20.77
N ALA A 128 1.44 -1.33 21.20
CA ALA A 128 0.90 -2.28 22.16
C ALA A 128 0.52 -3.63 21.51
N GLY A 129 0.52 -3.69 20.18
CA GLY A 129 0.06 -4.82 19.40
C GLY A 129 -1.46 -4.86 19.25
N ASP A 130 -2.15 -3.78 19.63
CA ASP A 130 -3.55 -3.60 19.33
C ASP A 130 -3.67 -3.27 17.84
N ASP A 131 -4.48 -4.05 17.15
CA ASP A 131 -4.85 -3.80 15.76
C ASP A 131 -6.04 -2.82 15.77
N LEU A 132 -5.95 -1.75 14.97
CA LEU A 132 -7.07 -0.82 14.76
C LEU A 132 -8.24 -1.49 14.01
N GLY A 133 -8.06 -2.76 13.65
CA GLY A 133 -9.02 -3.66 13.01
C GLY A 133 -8.68 -3.77 11.53
N ALA A 134 -8.44 -4.99 11.04
CA ALA A 134 -8.18 -5.27 9.64
C ALA A 134 -9.12 -4.48 8.69
N LEU A 135 -8.55 -3.53 7.98
CA LEU A 135 -9.20 -2.86 6.86
C LEU A 135 -9.11 -3.82 5.67
N GLN A 136 -10.17 -4.57 5.43
CA GLN A 136 -10.26 -5.42 4.23
C GLN A 136 -10.59 -4.54 3.03
N GLY A 137 -9.70 -4.50 2.04
CA GLY A 137 -10.05 -4.04 0.70
C GLY A 137 -9.71 -5.10 -0.32
N THR A 138 -10.68 -5.41 -1.17
CA THR A 138 -10.57 -6.40 -2.24
C THR A 138 -10.13 -5.72 -3.55
N PRO A 139 -8.90 -5.90 -4.05
CA PRO A 139 -8.66 -5.60 -5.45
C PRO A 139 -9.52 -6.54 -6.33
N ILE A 140 -10.46 -5.98 -7.09
CA ILE A 140 -11.30 -6.69 -8.07
C ILE A 140 -10.76 -6.37 -9.46
N TYR A 141 -10.21 -7.33 -10.20
CA TYR A 141 -9.71 -7.07 -11.56
C TYR A 141 -10.86 -7.02 -12.59
N SER A 142 -10.77 -6.11 -13.58
CA SER A 142 -11.59 -6.16 -14.79
C SER A 142 -10.76 -6.56 -16.00
N GLU A 143 -11.12 -7.67 -16.66
CA GLU A 143 -10.58 -8.02 -17.97
C GLU A 143 -11.05 -7.01 -19.04
N LEU A 144 -10.15 -6.64 -19.97
CA LEU A 144 -10.55 -5.99 -21.21
C LEU A 144 -10.97 -7.05 -22.23
N THR A 145 -12.19 -6.92 -22.76
CA THR A 145 -12.65 -7.69 -23.93
C THR A 145 -12.56 -6.83 -25.20
N GLY A 146 -12.27 -7.47 -26.35
CA GLY A 146 -12.23 -6.81 -27.66
C GLY A 146 -10.89 -6.16 -27.99
N ALA A 147 -10.89 -5.15 -28.87
CA ALA A 147 -9.69 -4.59 -29.55
C ALA A 147 -8.61 -3.95 -28.65
N ALA A 148 -8.78 -4.00 -27.33
CA ALA A 148 -7.80 -3.63 -26.32
C ALA A 148 -7.03 -4.85 -25.75
N ASN A 149 -7.40 -6.07 -26.14
CA ASN A 149 -6.64 -7.29 -25.93
C ASN A 149 -5.64 -7.44 -27.08
N VAL A 150 -4.34 -7.32 -26.80
CA VAL A 150 -3.27 -7.52 -27.79
C VAL A 150 -2.93 -9.00 -28.04
N PHE A 151 -3.66 -9.90 -27.37
CA PHE A 151 -3.56 -11.35 -27.49
C PHE A 151 -4.82 -12.01 -28.09
N ASP A 152 -5.68 -11.24 -28.78
CA ASP A 152 -6.60 -11.79 -29.81
C ASP A 152 -5.96 -11.71 -31.21
#